data_AF-A0A925Y2P9-F1
#
_entry.id   AF-A0A925Y2P9-F1
#
_cell.length_a   1.000
_cell.length_b   1.000
_cell.length_c   1.000
_cell.angle_alpha   90.00
_cell.angle_beta   90.00
_cell.angle_gamma   90.00
#
_symmetry.space_group_name_H-M   'P 1'
#
loop_
_entity.id
_entity.type
_entity.pdbx_description
1 polymer ?
#
loop_
_entity_poly.entity_id
_entity_poly.type
_entity_poly.pdbx_seq_one_letter_code
_entity_poly.pdbx_strand_id
1 'polypeptide(L)'
;MTRIYLAGLLGMLATCFGVQAVALRASGGKTVKSESNYFSSIARLQTESQGNPRIMMLGSSLTGRLGDRAQHFDGVANLGCDGGSAVVTLRAMDQGMLPTAPLLVIEANSLSFELEQRGRKIGEAIDSYWFDLGIKTPSLGATARPTAFAYSWLMARSAASSPNREQVFLPITTKPVLLSSEAPKLGPKETVLVDDVVEIFHRLRKNGCEILLVMLPPGAEADSAQVGIPKAIALKSAVPWWDLTEGLPADAVGYSDGLHLDASSAQKVMLTLMREIGSK
;
A
#
# COMPACT_ATOMS: atom_id res chain seq x y z
N MET A 1 -38.23 16.17 30.44
CA MET A 1 -37.60 16.97 29.37
C MET A 1 -36.32 16.32 28.84
N THR A 2 -35.34 15.98 29.69
CA THR A 2 -34.04 15.39 29.29
C THR A 2 -34.14 14.12 28.43
N ARG A 3 -35.13 13.25 28.68
CA ARG A 3 -35.35 12.01 27.90
C ARG A 3 -35.82 12.26 26.46
N ILE A 4 -36.56 13.34 26.21
CA ILE A 4 -37.07 13.69 24.87
C ILE A 4 -35.91 14.23 24.02
N TYR A 5 -35.07 15.09 24.60
CA TYR A 5 -33.87 15.60 23.92
C TYR A 5 -32.86 14.48 23.62
N LEU A 6 -32.67 13.54 24.55
CA LEU A 6 -31.81 12.38 24.33
C LEU A 6 -32.35 11.48 23.21
N ALA A 7 -33.65 11.18 23.21
CA ALA A 7 -34.26 10.39 22.13
C ALA A 7 -34.16 11.09 20.77
N GLY A 8 -34.38 12.41 20.71
CA GLY A 8 -34.21 13.20 19.50
C GLY A 8 -32.77 13.20 18.98
N LEU A 9 -31.78 13.38 19.87
CA LEU A 9 -30.35 13.32 19.52
C LEU A 9 -29.96 11.95 19.00
N LEU A 10 -30.39 10.87 19.66
CA LEU A 10 -30.12 9.50 19.22
C LEU A 10 -30.74 9.21 17.85
N GLY A 11 -31.97 9.68 17.60
CA GLY A 11 -32.63 9.56 16.30
C GLY A 11 -31.88 10.31 15.19
N MET A 12 -31.42 11.52 15.47
CA MET A 12 -30.61 12.31 14.54
C MET A 12 -29.27 11.61 14.23
N LEU A 13 -28.54 11.16 15.26
CA LEU A 13 -27.28 10.42 15.08
C LEU A 13 -27.50 9.14 14.27
N ALA A 14 -28.52 8.35 14.60
CA ALA A 14 -28.86 7.14 13.86
C ALA A 14 -29.16 7.43 12.38
N THR A 15 -29.85 8.53 12.10
CA THR A 15 -30.15 8.97 10.73
C THR A 15 -28.86 9.37 10.00
N CYS A 16 -27.99 10.16 10.63
CA CYS A 16 -26.70 10.54 10.06
C CYS A 16 -25.82 9.32 9.75
N PHE A 17 -25.67 8.39 10.70
CA PHE A 17 -24.92 7.14 10.49
C PHE A 17 -25.56 6.26 9.41
N GLY A 18 -26.89 6.18 9.35
CA GLY A 18 -27.61 5.46 8.31
C GLY A 18 -27.34 6.02 6.91
N VAL A 19 -27.45 7.34 6.74
CA VAL A 19 -27.14 8.03 5.48
C VAL A 19 -25.67 7.83 5.09
N GLN A 20 -24.75 7.95 6.05
CA GLN A 20 -23.31 7.75 5.84
C GLN A 20 -23.00 6.30 5.42
N ALA A 21 -23.63 5.31 6.04
CA ALA A 21 -23.46 3.91 5.68
C ALA A 21 -23.99 3.60 4.27
N VAL A 22 -25.14 4.19 3.89
CA VAL A 22 -25.69 4.07 2.54
C VAL A 22 -24.75 4.72 1.52
N ALA A 23 -24.26 5.93 1.79
CA ALA A 23 -23.31 6.62 0.93
C ALA A 23 -22.01 5.83 0.73
N LEU A 24 -21.48 5.24 1.82
CA LEU A 24 -20.29 4.38 1.78
C LEU A 24 -20.52 3.13 0.93
N ARG A 25 -21.66 2.47 1.07
CA ARG A 25 -21.99 1.31 0.21
C ARG A 25 -22.14 1.72 -1.25
N ALA A 26 -22.77 2.86 -1.53
CA ALA A 26 -22.93 3.37 -2.88
C ALA A 26 -21.59 3.73 -3.55
N SER A 27 -20.55 4.06 -2.78
CA SER A 27 -19.19 4.29 -3.29
C SER A 27 -18.32 3.02 -3.35
N GLY A 28 -18.92 1.83 -3.24
CA GLY A 28 -18.19 0.56 -3.25
C GLY A 28 -17.48 0.23 -1.93
N GLY A 29 -17.86 0.88 -0.83
CA GLY A 29 -17.28 0.66 0.50
C GLY A 29 -15.95 1.37 0.74
N LYS A 30 -15.44 2.12 -0.24
CA LYS A 30 -14.10 2.71 -0.21
C LYS A 30 -14.13 4.21 -0.53
N THR A 31 -13.17 4.94 0.01
CA THR A 31 -12.84 6.32 -0.42
C THR A 31 -11.38 6.37 -0.82
N VAL A 32 -11.12 6.73 -2.09
CA VAL A 32 -9.78 6.65 -2.70
C VAL A 32 -8.88 7.81 -2.29
N LYS A 33 -9.48 8.94 -1.85
CA LYS A 33 -8.75 10.13 -1.43
C LYS A 33 -9.52 10.91 -0.35
N SER A 34 -8.76 11.52 0.55
CA SER A 34 -9.25 12.36 1.65
C SER A 34 -8.48 13.69 1.68
N GLU A 35 -8.85 14.59 2.60
CA GLU A 35 -8.26 15.91 2.81
C GLU A 35 -6.74 15.89 3.07
N SER A 36 -6.16 14.74 3.44
CA SER A 36 -4.72 14.57 3.60
C SER A 36 -4.24 13.18 3.19
N ASN A 37 -2.94 13.09 2.89
CA ASN A 37 -2.24 11.82 2.66
C ASN A 37 -2.33 10.89 3.88
N TYR A 38 -2.33 11.46 5.08
CA TYR A 38 -2.49 10.70 6.32
C TYR A 38 -3.85 9.97 6.35
N PHE A 39 -4.96 10.69 6.19
CA PHE A 39 -6.29 10.06 6.23
C PHE A 39 -6.56 9.16 5.03
N SER A 40 -5.98 9.48 3.86
CA SER A 40 -6.04 8.59 2.69
C SER A 40 -5.35 7.24 2.99
N SER A 41 -4.18 7.28 3.64
CA SER A 41 -3.45 6.07 4.05
C SER A 41 -4.23 5.28 5.09
N ILE A 42 -4.75 5.92 6.14
CA ILE A 42 -5.54 5.23 7.18
C ILE A 42 -6.80 4.59 6.60
N ALA A 43 -7.53 5.32 5.75
CA ALA A 43 -8.70 4.80 5.08
C ALA A 43 -8.38 3.57 4.22
N ARG A 44 -7.29 3.63 3.44
CA ARG A 44 -6.79 2.51 2.63
C ARG A 44 -6.45 1.31 3.50
N LEU A 45 -5.61 1.49 4.52
CA LEU A 45 -5.20 0.41 5.42
C LEU A 45 -6.40 -0.26 6.11
N GLN A 46 -7.36 0.52 6.63
CA GLN A 46 -8.54 -0.04 7.28
C GLN A 46 -9.39 -0.86 6.31
N THR A 47 -9.58 -0.35 5.10
CA THR A 47 -10.44 -0.95 4.09
C THR A 47 -9.84 -2.21 3.50
N GLU A 48 -8.58 -2.16 3.10
CA GLU A 48 -7.89 -3.28 2.45
C GLU A 48 -7.54 -4.40 3.44
N SER A 49 -7.64 -4.14 4.75
CA SER A 49 -7.49 -5.15 5.81
C SER A 49 -8.78 -5.91 6.14
N GLN A 50 -9.95 -5.51 5.61
CA GLN A 50 -11.24 -6.14 5.93
C GLN A 50 -11.54 -7.42 5.13
N GLY A 51 -10.64 -7.86 4.25
CA GLY A 51 -10.81 -9.04 3.40
C GLY A 51 -9.79 -10.15 3.67
N ASN A 52 -9.83 -11.19 2.84
CA ASN A 52 -8.81 -12.24 2.77
C ASN A 52 -8.06 -12.14 1.43
N PRO A 53 -7.27 -11.08 1.21
CA PRO A 53 -6.51 -10.94 -0.02
C PRO A 53 -5.46 -12.05 -0.12
N ARG A 54 -5.26 -12.54 -1.35
CA ARG A 54 -4.19 -13.50 -1.67
C ARG A 54 -2.83 -12.78 -1.72
N ILE A 55 -2.85 -11.50 -2.08
CA ILE A 55 -1.67 -10.65 -2.24
C ILE A 55 -1.89 -9.35 -1.49
N MET A 56 -0.94 -8.96 -0.64
CA MET A 56 -0.90 -7.62 -0.04
C MET A 56 0.34 -6.88 -0.51
N MET A 57 0.15 -5.64 -0.98
CA MET A 57 1.23 -4.77 -1.43
C MET A 57 1.57 -3.75 -0.36
N LEU A 58 2.83 -3.70 0.09
CA LEU A 58 3.28 -2.79 1.14
C LEU A 58 4.23 -1.75 0.54
N GLY A 59 4.07 -0.48 0.90
CA GLY A 59 4.95 0.55 0.33
C GLY A 59 4.60 1.96 0.71
N SER A 60 5.07 2.89 -0.11
CA SER A 60 4.83 4.32 0.03
C SER A 60 3.65 4.79 -0.83
N SER A 61 3.66 6.07 -1.22
CA SER A 61 2.75 6.61 -2.24
C SER A 61 2.97 6.02 -3.64
N LEU A 62 4.12 5.38 -3.92
CA LEU A 62 4.32 4.65 -5.17
C LEU A 62 3.39 3.44 -5.22
N THR A 63 3.45 2.59 -4.19
CA THR A 63 2.51 1.47 -4.01
C THR A 63 1.08 1.96 -3.93
N GLY A 64 0.78 3.01 -3.15
CA GLY A 64 -0.57 3.56 -2.98
C GLY A 64 -1.25 4.05 -4.27
N ARG A 65 -0.53 4.15 -5.39
CA ARG A 65 -1.09 4.49 -6.72
C ARG A 65 -1.35 3.27 -7.61
N LEU A 66 -0.82 2.11 -7.26
CA LEU A 66 -1.06 0.86 -8.01
C LEU A 66 -2.49 0.37 -7.75
N GLY A 67 -3.23 0.01 -8.79
CA GLY A 67 -4.61 -0.50 -8.67
C GLY A 67 -5.68 0.55 -8.35
N ASP A 68 -5.50 1.36 -7.29
CA ASP A 68 -6.52 2.28 -6.73
C ASP A 68 -7.01 3.36 -7.72
N ARG A 69 -6.17 3.77 -8.67
CA ARG A 69 -6.51 4.82 -9.66
C ARG A 69 -6.77 4.29 -11.07
N ALA A 70 -6.52 3.01 -11.32
CA ALA A 70 -6.46 2.49 -12.68
C ALA A 70 -7.43 1.33 -12.93
N GLN A 71 -7.43 0.30 -12.08
CA GLN A 71 -8.29 -0.87 -12.17
C GLN A 71 -8.19 -1.71 -10.88
N HIS A 72 -9.33 -2.19 -10.37
CA HIS A 72 -9.33 -3.14 -9.24
C HIS A 72 -8.83 -4.53 -9.68
N PHE A 73 -8.04 -5.18 -8.82
CA PHE A 73 -7.56 -6.54 -9.02
C PHE A 73 -8.07 -7.45 -7.90
N ASP A 74 -8.89 -8.43 -8.26
CA ASP A 74 -9.54 -9.31 -7.30
C ASP A 74 -8.53 -10.13 -6.47
N GLY A 75 -8.66 -10.04 -5.15
CA GLY A 75 -7.78 -10.72 -4.20
C GLY A 75 -6.43 -10.03 -3.99
N VAL A 76 -6.26 -8.79 -4.46
CA VAL A 76 -5.10 -7.94 -4.14
C VAL A 76 -5.52 -6.78 -3.25
N ALA A 77 -4.82 -6.61 -2.14
CA ALA A 77 -4.95 -5.49 -1.23
C ALA A 77 -3.75 -4.54 -1.35
N ASN A 78 -4.00 -3.25 -1.51
CA ASN A 78 -2.97 -2.23 -1.56
C ASN A 78 -2.84 -1.53 -0.20
N LEU A 79 -1.72 -1.69 0.48
CA LEU A 79 -1.45 -1.09 1.79
C LEU A 79 -0.37 0.00 1.72
N GLY A 80 -0.26 0.70 0.59
CA GLY A 80 0.65 1.82 0.42
C GLY A 80 0.36 2.97 1.38
N CYS A 81 1.39 3.49 2.02
CA CYS A 81 1.33 4.58 2.98
C CYS A 81 1.90 5.85 2.33
N ASP A 82 1.04 6.82 2.02
CA ASP A 82 1.45 8.03 1.32
C ASP A 82 2.46 8.84 2.19
N GLY A 83 3.69 8.99 1.68
CA GLY A 83 4.79 9.62 2.42
C GLY A 83 5.37 8.78 3.56
N GLY A 84 5.09 7.47 3.60
CA GLY A 84 5.59 6.52 4.59
C GLY A 84 6.53 5.45 4.02
N SER A 85 6.99 4.56 4.89
CA SER A 85 7.78 3.37 4.55
C SER A 85 6.92 2.10 4.56
N ALA A 86 7.25 1.12 3.71
CA ALA A 86 6.73 -0.25 3.81
C ALA A 86 6.99 -0.88 5.19
N VAL A 87 8.04 -0.45 5.91
CA VAL A 87 8.40 -0.98 7.24
C VAL A 87 7.29 -0.73 8.26
N VAL A 88 6.51 0.35 8.11
CA VAL A 88 5.40 0.69 9.03
C VAL A 88 4.33 -0.40 9.02
N THR A 89 3.86 -0.80 7.84
CA THR A 89 2.83 -1.84 7.71
C THR A 89 3.40 -3.23 7.97
N LEU A 90 4.67 -3.46 7.59
CA LEU A 90 5.37 -4.71 7.88
C LEU A 90 5.47 -4.99 9.39
N ARG A 91 5.87 -4.01 10.20
CA ARG A 91 5.92 -4.14 11.67
C ARG A 91 4.53 -4.32 12.27
N ALA A 92 3.53 -3.61 11.74
CA ALA A 92 2.16 -3.78 12.20
C ALA A 92 1.62 -5.20 11.92
N MET A 93 2.00 -5.80 10.80
CA MET A 93 1.68 -7.21 10.50
C MET A 93 2.41 -8.18 11.43
N ASP A 94 3.70 -7.97 11.66
CA ASP A 94 4.50 -8.80 12.58
C ASP A 94 3.94 -8.80 14.02
N GLN A 95 3.42 -7.65 14.44
CA GLN A 95 2.78 -7.47 15.75
C GLN A 95 1.32 -7.92 15.79
N GLY A 96 0.75 -8.38 14.68
CA GLY A 96 -0.64 -8.84 14.59
C GLY A 96 -1.69 -7.72 14.62
N MET A 97 -1.28 -6.46 14.45
CA MET A 97 -2.20 -5.31 14.34
C MET A 97 -2.83 -5.21 12.95
N LEU A 98 -2.15 -5.72 11.92
CA LEU A 98 -2.68 -5.88 10.57
C LEU A 98 -2.68 -7.37 10.19
N PRO A 99 -3.68 -7.84 9.41
CA PRO A 99 -3.66 -9.18 8.87
C PRO A 99 -2.54 -9.34 7.83
N THR A 100 -2.18 -10.59 7.55
CA THR A 100 -1.19 -10.94 6.51
C THR A 100 -1.88 -11.70 5.38
N ALA A 101 -1.36 -11.56 4.16
CA ALA A 101 -1.75 -12.37 3.01
C ALA A 101 -0.75 -13.50 2.78
N PRO A 102 -1.13 -14.57 2.07
CA PRO A 102 -0.21 -15.62 1.63
C PRO A 102 1.02 -15.09 0.88
N LEU A 103 0.88 -13.99 0.12
CA LEU A 103 1.99 -13.31 -0.53
C LEU A 103 2.03 -11.82 -0.16
N LEU A 104 3.20 -11.36 0.28
CA LEU A 104 3.52 -9.94 0.45
C LEU A 104 4.42 -9.46 -0.69
N VAL A 105 3.99 -8.40 -1.37
CA VAL A 105 4.79 -7.66 -2.36
C VAL A 105 5.22 -6.36 -1.72
N ILE A 106 6.51 -6.20 -1.47
CA ILE A 106 7.05 -5.11 -0.65
C ILE A 106 7.86 -4.16 -1.54
N GLU A 107 7.47 -2.89 -1.56
CA GLU A 107 8.15 -1.81 -2.27
C GLU A 107 9.52 -1.52 -1.65
N ALA A 108 10.56 -1.87 -2.39
CA ALA A 108 11.95 -1.67 -2.03
C ALA A 108 12.33 -0.18 -1.89
N ASN A 109 11.80 0.69 -2.76
CA ASN A 109 12.13 2.12 -2.81
C ASN A 109 11.98 2.79 -1.43
N SER A 110 10.99 2.37 -0.66
CA SER A 110 10.59 3.01 0.60
C SER A 110 11.23 2.43 1.86
N LEU A 111 11.97 1.32 1.79
CA LEU A 111 12.51 0.66 2.99
C LEU A 111 13.47 1.59 3.75
N SER A 112 14.32 2.31 3.02
CA SER A 112 15.26 3.29 3.63
C SER A 112 14.58 4.48 4.31
N PHE A 113 13.31 4.80 3.95
CA PHE A 113 12.59 5.93 4.53
C PHE A 113 12.32 5.76 6.02
N GLU A 114 12.42 4.54 6.53
CA GLU A 114 12.33 4.26 7.96
C GLU A 114 13.46 4.91 8.76
N LEU A 115 14.66 5.08 8.16
CA LEU A 115 15.78 5.78 8.83
C LEU A 115 15.45 7.24 9.13
N GLU A 116 14.53 7.83 8.37
CA GLU A 116 14.00 9.17 8.54
C GLU A 116 12.68 9.18 9.34
N GLN A 117 12.23 8.01 9.83
CA GLN A 117 10.95 7.81 10.53
C GLN A 117 9.72 8.26 9.71
N ARG A 118 9.81 8.16 8.37
CA ARG A 118 8.67 8.51 7.51
C ARG A 118 7.53 7.52 7.73
N GLY A 119 6.35 8.07 8.00
CA GLY A 119 5.16 7.27 8.33
C GLY A 119 4.98 6.98 9.81
N ARG A 120 5.79 7.56 10.72
CA ARG A 120 5.60 7.47 12.17
C ARG A 120 4.15 7.72 12.63
N LYS A 121 3.53 8.80 12.15
CA LYS A 121 2.13 9.12 12.48
C LYS A 121 1.14 8.05 12.00
N ILE A 122 1.44 7.36 10.90
CA ILE A 122 0.63 6.25 10.39
C ILE A 122 0.79 5.05 11.32
N GLY A 123 2.02 4.74 11.76
CA GLY A 123 2.28 3.72 12.78
C GLY A 123 1.55 3.98 14.09
N GLU A 124 1.63 5.20 14.62
CA GLU A 124 0.90 5.65 15.82
C GLU A 124 -0.63 5.51 15.65
N ALA A 125 -1.14 5.70 14.43
CA ALA A 125 -2.55 5.53 14.15
C ALA A 125 -2.96 4.05 14.12
N ILE A 126 -2.15 3.17 13.52
CA ILE A 126 -2.42 1.73 13.46
C ILE A 126 -2.51 1.13 14.88
N ASP A 127 -1.64 1.58 15.79
CA ASP A 127 -1.63 1.17 17.19
C ASP A 127 -2.84 1.70 18.00
N SER A 128 -3.66 2.58 17.42
CA SER A 128 -4.81 3.15 18.13
C SER A 128 -6.04 2.22 18.11
N TYR A 129 -6.78 2.20 19.21
CA TYR A 129 -8.07 1.48 19.31
C TYR A 129 -9.07 1.90 18.21
N TRP A 130 -9.04 3.17 17.81
CA TRP A 130 -9.91 3.70 16.76
C TRP A 130 -9.60 3.10 15.39
N PHE A 131 -8.35 2.70 15.16
CA PHE A 131 -7.96 2.07 13.92
C PHE A 131 -8.59 0.68 13.78
N ASP A 132 -8.45 -0.16 14.80
CA ASP A 132 -9.09 -1.48 14.88
C ASP A 132 -10.62 -1.37 14.80
N LEU A 133 -11.22 -0.40 15.49
CA LEU A 133 -12.66 -0.17 15.40
C LEU A 133 -13.10 0.19 13.97
N GLY A 134 -12.30 0.96 13.24
CA GLY A 134 -12.58 1.29 11.84
C GLY A 134 -12.35 0.14 10.87
N ILE A 135 -11.48 -0.83 11.20
CA ILE A 135 -11.40 -2.12 10.48
C ILE A 135 -12.70 -2.91 10.73
N LYS A 136 -13.13 -3.06 11.99
CA LYS A 136 -14.30 -3.90 12.31
C LYS A 136 -15.63 -3.25 11.92
N THR A 137 -15.69 -1.92 11.98
CA THR A 137 -16.91 -1.12 11.75
C THR A 137 -16.60 -0.02 10.73
N PRO A 138 -16.74 -0.28 9.41
CA PRO A 138 -16.37 0.66 8.36
C PRO A 138 -17.02 2.05 8.52
N SER A 139 -18.26 2.11 9.02
CA SER A 139 -18.97 3.37 9.26
C SER A 139 -18.32 4.27 10.33
N LEU A 140 -17.42 3.73 11.14
CA LEU A 140 -16.62 4.46 12.13
C LEU A 140 -15.16 4.66 11.67
N GLY A 141 -14.79 4.11 10.51
CA GLY A 141 -13.46 4.21 9.93
C GLY A 141 -13.21 5.56 9.23
N ALA A 142 -11.96 5.77 8.82
CA ALA A 142 -11.54 6.97 8.11
C ALA A 142 -12.22 7.14 6.74
N THR A 143 -12.69 6.04 6.13
CA THR A 143 -13.48 6.08 4.89
C THR A 143 -14.85 6.73 5.05
N ALA A 144 -15.39 6.76 6.26
CA ALA A 144 -16.75 7.23 6.48
C ALA A 144 -16.84 8.75 6.70
N ARG A 145 -15.74 9.48 6.48
CA ARG A 145 -15.69 10.93 6.67
C ARG A 145 -16.43 11.67 5.55
N PRO A 146 -17.25 12.69 5.87
CA PRO A 146 -17.94 13.51 4.87
C PRO A 146 -17.04 14.05 3.75
N THR A 147 -15.83 14.51 4.12
CA THR A 147 -14.84 15.04 3.17
C THR A 147 -14.34 13.98 2.21
N ALA A 148 -14.13 12.75 2.68
CA ALA A 148 -13.65 11.64 1.86
C ALA A 148 -14.68 11.25 0.78
N PHE A 149 -15.98 11.34 1.08
CA PHE A 149 -17.03 11.15 0.07
C PHE A 149 -17.01 12.24 -1.01
N ALA A 150 -16.92 13.50 -0.60
CA ALA A 150 -16.90 14.62 -1.54
C ALA A 150 -15.71 14.52 -2.52
N TYR A 151 -14.51 14.23 -2.00
CA TYR A 151 -13.32 14.02 -2.84
C TYR A 151 -13.44 12.80 -3.74
N SER A 152 -13.93 11.68 -3.23
CA SER A 152 -14.08 10.44 -4.02
C SER A 152 -15.11 10.62 -5.14
N TRP A 153 -16.22 11.32 -4.87
CA TRP A 153 -17.22 11.63 -5.89
C TRP A 153 -16.68 12.54 -7.00
N LEU A 154 -15.95 13.61 -6.63
CA LEU A 154 -15.28 14.48 -7.61
C LEU A 154 -14.29 13.70 -8.48
N MET A 155 -13.50 12.82 -7.87
CA MET A 155 -12.55 11.96 -8.59
C MET A 155 -13.27 10.99 -9.54
N ALA A 156 -14.36 10.35 -9.10
CA ALA A 156 -15.12 9.42 -9.94
C ALA A 156 -15.69 10.10 -11.20
N ARG A 157 -16.14 11.36 -11.10
CA ARG A 157 -16.58 12.14 -12.26
C ARG A 157 -15.46 12.45 -13.25
N SER A 158 -14.23 12.65 -12.76
CA SER A 158 -13.07 12.87 -13.62
C SER A 158 -12.56 11.58 -14.30
N ALA A 159 -12.81 10.42 -13.69
CA ALA A 159 -12.32 9.12 -14.15
C ALA A 159 -13.22 8.45 -15.21
N ALA A 160 -14.50 8.84 -15.30
CA ALA A 160 -15.49 8.26 -16.22
C ALA A 160 -15.19 8.46 -17.73
N SER A 161 -14.10 9.14 -18.06
CA SER A 161 -13.72 9.52 -19.43
C SER A 161 -12.60 8.67 -20.05
N SER A 162 -12.14 7.59 -19.41
CA SER A 162 -11.08 6.73 -19.97
C SER A 162 -11.68 5.60 -20.83
N PRO A 163 -11.50 5.62 -22.16
CA PRO A 163 -11.96 4.54 -23.03
C PRO A 163 -11.13 3.27 -22.83
N ASN A 164 -11.74 2.16 -23.23
CA ASN A 164 -11.27 0.78 -23.24
C ASN A 164 -9.73 0.64 -23.25
N ARG A 165 -9.16 0.19 -22.12
CA ARG A 165 -7.71 0.07 -21.95
C ARG A 165 -7.25 -1.31 -22.42
N GLU A 166 -6.53 -1.36 -23.53
CA GLU A 166 -5.74 -2.54 -23.88
C GLU A 166 -4.82 -2.92 -22.71
N GLN A 167 -4.68 -4.23 -22.47
CA GLN A 167 -3.77 -4.75 -21.44
C GLN A 167 -2.32 -4.61 -21.92
N VAL A 168 -1.76 -3.42 -21.70
CA VAL A 168 -0.36 -3.13 -22.00
C VAL A 168 0.49 -3.45 -20.78
N PHE A 169 1.53 -4.26 -20.96
CA PHE A 169 2.50 -4.61 -19.93
C PHE A 169 3.73 -3.69 -20.04
N LEU A 170 4.54 -3.63 -18.98
CA LEU A 170 5.89 -3.07 -19.09
C LEU A 170 6.72 -3.88 -20.10
N PRO A 171 7.48 -3.22 -21.00
CA PRO A 171 8.33 -3.88 -21.98
C PRO A 171 9.66 -4.35 -21.35
N ILE A 172 9.57 -5.14 -20.28
CA ILE A 172 10.72 -5.72 -19.58
C ILE A 172 10.71 -7.24 -19.73
N THR A 173 11.90 -7.83 -19.74
CA THR A 173 12.11 -9.28 -19.78
C THR A 173 12.60 -9.86 -18.46
N THR A 174 12.92 -8.99 -17.48
CA THR A 174 13.39 -9.38 -16.14
C THR A 174 12.27 -10.07 -15.36
N LYS A 175 12.68 -10.90 -14.40
CA LYS A 175 11.79 -11.66 -13.51
C LYS A 175 12.33 -11.64 -12.08
N PRO A 176 11.52 -12.00 -11.08
CA PRO A 176 12.00 -12.17 -9.71
C PRO A 176 13.16 -13.18 -9.63
N VAL A 177 14.25 -12.78 -8.97
CA VAL A 177 15.48 -13.56 -8.81
C VAL A 177 15.89 -13.64 -7.35
N LEU A 178 16.55 -14.73 -6.96
CA LEU A 178 17.29 -14.79 -5.70
C LEU A 178 18.67 -14.19 -5.95
N LEU A 179 19.03 -13.16 -5.18
CA LEU A 179 20.36 -12.56 -5.27
C LEU A 179 21.41 -13.52 -4.70
N SER A 180 22.59 -13.56 -5.33
CA SER A 180 23.71 -14.45 -4.94
C SER A 180 25.05 -13.71 -4.77
N SER A 181 25.07 -12.40 -5.01
CA SER A 181 26.27 -11.57 -4.87
C SER A 181 26.51 -11.14 -3.41
N GLU A 182 27.70 -10.60 -3.14
CA GLU A 182 28.04 -10.05 -1.83
C GLU A 182 27.11 -8.89 -1.43
N ALA A 183 26.81 -8.78 -0.14
CA ALA A 183 25.95 -7.72 0.38
C ALA A 183 26.61 -6.35 0.24
N PRO A 184 25.86 -5.30 -0.10
CA PRO A 184 26.40 -3.95 -0.17
C PRO A 184 26.95 -3.52 1.20
N LYS A 185 27.98 -2.66 1.19
CA LYS A 185 28.51 -2.07 2.43
C LYS A 185 27.49 -1.08 2.99
N LEU A 186 27.07 -1.31 4.23
CA LEU A 186 26.07 -0.51 4.92
C LEU A 186 26.67 0.13 6.18
N GLY A 187 26.18 1.31 6.55
CA GLY A 187 26.49 1.93 7.82
C GLY A 187 25.76 1.24 8.98
N PRO A 188 26.12 1.57 10.24
CA PRO A 188 25.56 0.89 11.41
C PRO A 188 24.03 1.00 11.52
N LYS A 189 23.45 2.16 11.19
CA LYS A 189 21.99 2.37 11.27
C LYS A 189 21.24 1.57 10.21
N GLU A 190 21.78 1.54 9.00
CA GLU A 190 21.28 0.74 7.89
C GLU A 190 21.34 -0.75 8.25
N THR A 191 22.44 -1.21 8.85
CA THR A 191 22.58 -2.61 9.29
C THR A 191 21.53 -2.99 10.33
N VAL A 192 21.28 -2.14 11.34
CA VAL A 192 20.22 -2.41 12.35
C VAL A 192 18.85 -2.52 11.68
N LEU A 193 18.52 -1.62 10.74
CA LEU A 193 17.25 -1.70 10.02
C LEU A 193 17.15 -2.98 9.17
N VAL A 194 18.23 -3.35 8.48
CA VAL A 194 18.27 -4.59 7.70
C VAL A 194 18.01 -5.80 8.60
N ASP A 195 18.67 -5.87 9.76
CA ASP A 195 18.54 -7.01 10.67
C ASP A 195 17.11 -7.09 11.25
N ASP A 196 16.52 -5.97 11.66
CA ASP A 196 15.12 -5.89 12.10
C ASP A 196 14.15 -6.41 11.02
N VAL A 197 14.27 -5.92 9.79
CA VAL A 197 13.40 -6.35 8.69
C VAL A 197 13.60 -7.83 8.33
N VAL A 198 14.85 -8.32 8.34
CA VAL A 198 15.16 -9.74 8.09
C VAL A 198 14.52 -10.64 9.15
N GLU A 199 14.56 -10.24 10.42
CA GLU A 199 13.90 -10.99 11.49
C GLU A 199 12.38 -11.04 11.32
N ILE A 200 11.76 -9.90 10.96
CA ILE A 200 10.32 -9.85 10.65
C ILE A 200 10.00 -10.79 9.49
N PHE A 201 10.77 -10.75 8.40
CA PHE A 201 10.58 -11.65 7.27
C PHE A 201 10.66 -13.11 7.70
N HIS A 202 11.60 -13.44 8.59
CA HIS A 202 11.76 -14.80 9.08
C HIS A 202 10.53 -15.28 9.87
N ARG A 203 9.95 -14.42 10.72
CA ARG A 203 8.72 -14.70 11.47
C ARG A 203 7.50 -14.83 10.57
N LEU A 204 7.32 -13.92 9.62
CA LEU A 204 6.22 -13.96 8.66
C LEU A 204 6.28 -15.21 7.77
N ARG A 205 7.46 -15.55 7.25
CA ARG A 205 7.66 -16.76 6.43
C ARG A 205 7.38 -18.05 7.22
N LYS A 206 7.73 -18.10 8.50
CA LYS A 206 7.40 -19.23 9.38
C LYS A 206 5.88 -19.43 9.51
N ASN A 207 5.11 -18.35 9.38
CA ASN A 207 3.64 -18.37 9.38
C ASN A 207 3.03 -18.64 7.99
N GLY A 208 3.84 -19.06 7.00
CA GLY A 208 3.36 -19.42 5.66
C GLY A 208 3.28 -18.26 4.66
N CYS A 209 3.83 -17.10 5.01
CA CYS A 209 3.87 -15.95 4.11
C CYS A 209 5.02 -16.05 3.11
N GLU A 210 4.72 -15.94 1.82
CA GLU A 210 5.71 -15.65 0.79
C GLU A 210 6.00 -14.15 0.71
N ILE A 211 7.23 -13.78 0.36
CA ILE A 211 7.67 -12.39 0.33
C ILE A 211 8.40 -12.13 -0.99
N LEU A 212 8.04 -11.06 -1.67
CA LEU A 212 8.69 -10.55 -2.87
C LEU A 212 9.08 -9.08 -2.65
N LEU A 213 10.36 -8.76 -2.80
CA LEU A 213 10.85 -7.38 -2.82
C LEU A 213 10.84 -6.84 -4.25
N VAL A 214 10.23 -5.67 -4.45
CA VAL A 214 10.11 -5.04 -5.77
C VAL A 214 10.59 -3.61 -5.73
N MET A 215 11.55 -3.27 -6.59
CA MET A 215 11.89 -1.88 -6.91
C MET A 215 10.96 -1.39 -8.02
N LEU A 216 10.14 -0.39 -7.72
CA LEU A 216 9.20 0.23 -8.65
C LEU A 216 9.87 1.41 -9.38
N PRO A 217 9.46 1.73 -10.62
CA PRO A 217 9.86 2.99 -11.27
C PRO A 217 9.49 4.21 -10.39
N PRO A 218 10.36 5.22 -10.28
CA PRO A 218 11.55 5.47 -11.11
C PRO A 218 12.83 4.72 -10.67
N GLY A 219 12.75 3.84 -9.67
CA GLY A 219 13.90 3.20 -9.05
C GLY A 219 14.56 4.12 -8.02
N ALA A 220 15.87 4.00 -7.90
CA ALA A 220 16.70 4.83 -7.03
C ALA A 220 18.14 4.92 -7.57
N GLU A 221 18.90 5.89 -7.09
CA GLU A 221 20.32 6.02 -7.46
C GLU A 221 21.11 4.79 -6.99
N ALA A 222 21.99 4.26 -7.85
CA ALA A 222 22.63 2.95 -7.68
C ALA A 222 23.36 2.77 -6.33
N ASP A 223 24.00 3.83 -5.83
CA ASP A 223 24.79 3.83 -4.59
C ASP A 223 24.02 4.36 -3.37
N SER A 224 22.71 4.58 -3.51
CA SER A 224 21.88 5.10 -2.42
C SER A 224 21.45 4.00 -1.44
N ALA A 225 21.09 4.41 -0.21
CA ALA A 225 20.48 3.53 0.78
C ALA A 225 19.18 2.87 0.27
N GLN A 226 18.47 3.52 -0.66
CA GLN A 226 17.25 2.99 -1.30
C GLN A 226 17.54 1.76 -2.18
N VAL A 227 18.77 1.57 -2.65
CA VAL A 227 19.20 0.35 -3.38
C VAL A 227 19.93 -0.61 -2.45
N GLY A 228 20.83 -0.11 -1.60
CA GLY A 228 21.67 -0.93 -0.73
C GLY A 228 20.87 -1.71 0.32
N ILE A 229 19.94 -1.04 1.03
CA ILE A 229 19.16 -1.67 2.11
C ILE A 229 18.28 -2.80 1.57
N PRO A 230 17.46 -2.61 0.53
CA PRO A 230 16.60 -3.69 0.02
C PRO A 230 17.39 -4.87 -0.54
N LYS A 231 18.53 -4.64 -1.23
CA LYS A 231 19.39 -5.73 -1.72
C LYS A 231 20.00 -6.52 -0.56
N ALA A 232 20.46 -5.85 0.50
CA ALA A 232 20.96 -6.52 1.70
C ALA A 232 19.88 -7.36 2.39
N ILE A 233 18.65 -6.85 2.51
CA ILE A 233 17.51 -7.61 3.04
C ILE A 233 17.22 -8.82 2.17
N ALA A 234 17.11 -8.64 0.84
CA ALA A 234 16.84 -9.72 -0.11
C ALA A 234 17.86 -10.85 0.00
N LEU A 235 19.16 -10.50 0.06
CA LEU A 235 20.26 -11.44 0.24
C LEU A 235 20.18 -12.18 1.58
N LYS A 236 20.10 -11.45 2.70
CA LYS A 236 20.12 -12.05 4.05
C LYS A 236 18.90 -12.92 4.35
N SER A 237 17.74 -12.55 3.82
CA SER A 237 16.48 -13.28 4.04
C SER A 237 16.17 -14.33 2.96
N ALA A 238 17.03 -14.44 1.94
CA ALA A 238 16.84 -15.31 0.77
C ALA A 238 15.41 -15.19 0.19
N VAL A 239 14.95 -13.96 -0.01
CA VAL A 239 13.66 -13.67 -0.65
C VAL A 239 13.88 -13.18 -2.09
N PRO A 240 12.95 -13.47 -3.01
CA PRO A 240 13.01 -12.93 -4.37
C PRO A 240 13.09 -11.41 -4.40
N TRP A 241 13.98 -10.91 -5.25
CA TRP A 241 14.16 -9.51 -5.62
C TRP A 241 13.74 -9.31 -7.07
N TRP A 242 13.05 -8.20 -7.35
CA TRP A 242 12.77 -7.81 -8.72
C TRP A 242 12.91 -6.29 -8.90
N ASP A 243 13.83 -5.88 -9.77
CA ASP A 243 13.93 -4.50 -10.21
C ASP A 243 13.13 -4.29 -11.50
N LEU A 244 12.01 -3.57 -11.42
CA LEU A 244 11.18 -3.27 -12.59
C LEU A 244 11.77 -2.16 -13.46
N THR A 245 12.85 -1.50 -13.02
CA THR A 245 13.57 -0.51 -13.81
C THR A 245 14.67 -1.13 -14.67
N GLU A 246 15.10 -2.35 -14.35
CA GLU A 246 16.11 -3.06 -15.12
C GLU A 246 15.58 -3.42 -16.52
N GLY A 247 16.24 -2.89 -17.55
CA GLY A 247 15.83 -3.07 -18.94
C GLY A 247 14.60 -2.26 -19.34
N LEU A 248 14.09 -1.36 -18.50
CA LEU A 248 12.95 -0.50 -18.80
C LEU A 248 13.40 0.69 -19.68
N PRO A 249 12.85 0.88 -20.89
CA PRO A 249 13.10 2.06 -21.70
C PRO A 249 12.68 3.35 -20.99
N ALA A 250 13.41 4.44 -21.21
CA ALA A 250 13.19 5.72 -20.50
C ALA A 250 11.79 6.33 -20.72
N ASP A 251 11.15 6.02 -21.84
CA ASP A 251 9.82 6.49 -22.25
C ASP A 251 8.70 5.47 -22.00
N ALA A 252 9.01 4.31 -21.42
CA ALA A 252 8.03 3.24 -21.22
C ALA A 252 6.97 3.59 -20.16
N VAL A 253 7.30 4.49 -19.24
CA VAL A 253 6.44 4.97 -18.15
C VAL A 253 6.39 6.50 -18.10
N GLY A 254 5.22 7.03 -17.79
CA GLY A 254 4.95 8.44 -17.55
C GLY A 254 4.70 8.75 -16.08
N TYR A 255 5.00 9.98 -15.69
CA TYR A 255 4.88 10.47 -14.31
C TYR A 255 3.95 11.68 -14.25
N SER A 256 3.12 11.75 -13.22
CA SER A 256 2.20 12.89 -13.03
C SER A 256 2.86 14.12 -12.40
N ASP A 257 3.92 13.91 -11.62
CA ASP A 257 4.59 14.95 -10.81
C ASP A 257 6.11 14.74 -10.71
N GLY A 258 6.68 14.03 -11.68
CA GLY A 258 8.12 13.72 -11.75
C GLY A 258 8.58 12.57 -10.86
N LEU A 259 7.77 12.11 -9.89
CA LEU A 259 8.08 10.95 -9.04
C LEU A 259 7.05 9.84 -9.21
N HIS A 260 5.77 10.21 -9.22
CA HIS A 260 4.73 9.21 -9.17
C HIS A 260 4.18 8.89 -10.56
N LEU A 261 3.98 7.60 -10.82
CA LEU A 261 3.40 7.12 -12.06
C LEU A 261 2.04 7.74 -12.34
N ASP A 262 1.80 8.07 -13.61
CA ASP A 262 0.46 8.32 -14.10
C ASP A 262 -0.39 7.04 -14.05
N ALA A 263 -1.70 7.17 -14.23
CA ALA A 263 -2.63 6.03 -14.10
C ALA A 263 -2.36 4.92 -15.13
N SER A 264 -1.90 5.27 -16.33
CA SER A 264 -1.59 4.31 -17.39
C SER A 264 -0.36 3.48 -17.03
N SER A 265 0.68 4.14 -16.53
CA SER A 265 1.94 3.52 -16.17
C SER A 265 1.83 2.69 -14.89
N ALA A 266 1.05 3.16 -13.91
CA ALA A 266 0.70 2.37 -12.73
C ALA A 266 -0.06 1.08 -13.11
N GLN A 267 -0.93 1.13 -14.13
CA GLN A 267 -1.62 -0.05 -14.66
C GLN A 267 -0.66 -1.03 -15.31
N LYS A 268 0.28 -0.55 -16.15
CA LYS A 268 1.30 -1.41 -16.78
C LYS A 268 2.12 -2.16 -15.72
N VAL A 269 2.56 -1.46 -14.68
CA VAL A 269 3.27 -2.06 -13.53
C VAL A 269 2.42 -3.15 -12.89
N MET A 270 1.16 -2.85 -12.57
CA MET A 270 0.27 -3.79 -11.91
C MET A 270 -0.01 -5.04 -12.76
N LEU A 271 -0.29 -4.86 -14.05
CA LEU A 271 -0.48 -5.97 -14.99
C LEU A 271 0.78 -6.83 -15.10
N THR A 272 1.97 -6.23 -15.19
CA THR A 272 3.24 -6.96 -15.22
C THR A 272 3.48 -7.76 -13.95
N LEU A 273 3.23 -7.17 -12.78
CA LEU A 273 3.34 -7.87 -11.50
C LEU A 273 2.38 -9.06 -11.45
N MET A 274 1.11 -8.85 -11.79
CA MET A 274 0.10 -9.91 -11.73
C MET A 274 0.36 -11.04 -12.73
N ARG A 275 0.90 -10.73 -13.92
CA ARG A 275 1.30 -11.75 -14.91
C ARG A 275 2.37 -12.69 -14.36
N GLU A 276 3.44 -12.13 -13.78
CA GLU A 276 4.57 -12.95 -13.31
C GLU A 276 4.27 -13.63 -11.97
N ILE A 277 3.47 -13.01 -11.09
CA ILE A 277 3.06 -13.60 -9.80
C ILE A 277 2.00 -14.68 -10.00
N GLY A 278 0.98 -14.43 -10.84
CA GLY A 278 -0.13 -15.37 -11.07
C GLY A 278 0.21 -16.57 -11.96
N SER A 279 1.43 -16.64 -12.49
CA SER A 279 1.94 -17.79 -13.24
C SER A 279 2.55 -18.88 -12.35
N LYS A 280 2.51 -18.71 -11.02
CA LYS A 280 2.95 -19.67 -10.01
C LYS A 280 1.75 -20.29 -9.30
#